data_AF-A0A0M9E8Z0-F1
#
_entry.id   AF-A0A0M9E8Z0-F1
#
_cell.length_a   1.000
_cell.length_b   1.000
_cell.length_c   1.000
_cell.angle_alpha   90.00
_cell.angle_beta   90.00
_cell.angle_gamma   90.00
#
_symmetry.space_group_name_H-M   'P 1'
#
loop_
_entity.id
_entity.type
_entity.pdbx_description
1 polymer ?
#
loop_
_entity_poly.entity_id
_entity_poly.type
_entity_poly.pdbx_seq_one_letter_code
_entity_poly.pdbx_strand_id
1 'polypeptide(L)'
;MILGGDDLTVICRADLAIPFTKSFLKNFEIQTFKHIKKKITACAGISFVKVKYPFHYAIDLANQLCTYAKKISKEKYIQNKLAYVPSSIMFHKIQSSFIESFSDIKKRELKADASNVDFCFGPYFIEKINSDLPTLEHLCSVVNECKNDDFPSTSLRQWLSELHDNKNRAQRLWERIIQVNENFEKILSQYHYKENNNKTIIYDALSYLSLCSKGGIECLN
;
A
#
# COMPACT_ATOMS: atom_id res chain seq x y z
N MET A 1 1.48 13.81 18.66
CA MET A 1 2.08 12.47 18.90
C MET A 1 1.55 11.98 20.22
N ILE A 2 1.00 10.76 20.26
CA ILE A 2 0.58 10.10 21.50
C ILE A 2 1.51 8.90 21.67
N LEU A 3 2.13 8.81 22.85
CA LEU A 3 3.02 7.70 23.22
C LEU A 3 2.37 6.97 24.40
N GLY A 4 2.09 5.68 24.22
CA GLY A 4 1.50 4.83 25.25
C GLY A 4 2.19 3.48 25.24
N GLY A 5 3.11 3.25 26.19
CA GLY A 5 3.87 2.00 26.24
C GLY A 5 4.72 1.77 24.98
N ASP A 6 4.47 0.67 24.28
CA ASP A 6 5.10 0.29 23.01
C ASP A 6 4.42 0.86 21.76
N ASP A 7 3.24 1.50 21.91
CA ASP A 7 2.49 2.07 20.80
C ASP A 7 2.82 3.56 20.58
N LEU A 8 3.10 3.91 19.32
CA LEU A 8 3.32 5.26 18.83
C LEU A 8 2.21 5.65 17.85
N THR A 9 1.46 6.71 18.17
CA THR A 9 0.46 7.29 17.25
C THR A 9 0.88 8.70 16.82
N VAL A 10 0.92 8.92 15.50
CA VAL A 10 1.30 10.20 14.88
C VAL A 10 0.19 10.68 13.96
N ILE A 11 -0.18 11.96 14.07
CA ILE A 11 -1.04 12.66 13.13
C ILE A 11 -0.14 13.62 12.34
N CYS A 12 -0.16 13.50 11.01
CA CYS A 12 0.64 14.33 10.13
C CYS A 12 -0.10 14.55 8.80
N ARG A 13 0.46 15.41 7.94
CA ARG A 13 -0.05 15.58 6.57
C ARG A 13 0.14 14.28 5.77
N ALA A 14 -0.80 14.02 4.86
CA ALA A 14 -0.83 12.76 4.11
C ALA A 14 0.42 12.53 3.24
N ASP A 15 0.96 13.58 2.65
CA ASP A 15 2.18 13.53 1.83
C ASP A 15 3.44 13.15 2.63
N LEU A 16 3.45 13.40 3.95
CA LEU A 16 4.56 13.08 4.83
C LEU A 16 4.45 11.69 5.47
N ALA A 17 3.26 11.09 5.52
CA ALA A 17 2.99 9.91 6.35
C ALA A 17 3.85 8.69 5.99
N ILE A 18 3.87 8.30 4.71
CA ILE A 18 4.67 7.14 4.26
C ILE A 18 6.18 7.39 4.37
N PRO A 19 6.73 8.53 3.88
CA PRO A 19 8.15 8.85 4.06
C PRO A 19 8.58 8.90 5.52
N PHE A 20 7.78 9.52 6.38
CA PHE A 20 8.02 9.58 7.82
C PHE A 20 8.05 8.18 8.42
N THR A 21 7.03 7.36 8.19
CA THR A 21 6.94 6.01 8.76
C THR A 21 8.08 5.13 8.27
N LYS A 22 8.47 5.21 7.00
CA LYS A 22 9.66 4.51 6.46
C LYS A 22 10.92 4.91 7.23
N SER A 23 11.15 6.21 7.40
CA SER A 23 12.32 6.73 8.11
C SER A 23 12.30 6.31 9.58
N PHE A 24 11.15 6.39 10.24
CA PHE A 24 10.97 5.95 11.61
C PHE A 24 11.30 4.47 11.79
N LEU A 25 10.72 3.58 10.98
CA LEU A 25 10.95 2.13 11.09
C LEU A 25 12.42 1.77 10.87
N LYS A 26 13.08 2.35 9.86
CA LYS A 26 14.51 2.14 9.62
C LYS A 26 15.37 2.61 10.78
N ASN A 27 15.14 3.83 11.26
CA ASN A 27 15.91 4.38 12.37
C ASN A 27 15.64 3.62 13.68
N PHE A 28 14.41 3.17 13.91
CA PHE A 28 14.06 2.37 15.08
C PHE A 28 14.87 1.06 15.14
N GLU A 29 14.99 0.35 14.02
CA GLU A 29 15.83 -0.85 13.93
C GLU A 29 17.32 -0.55 14.19
N ILE A 30 17.84 0.54 13.62
CA ILE A 30 19.24 0.97 13.81
C ILE A 30 19.51 1.33 15.27
N GLN A 31 18.64 2.14 15.89
CA GLN A 31 18.84 2.61 17.26
C GLN A 31 18.67 1.47 18.27
N THR A 32 17.73 0.56 18.06
CA THR A 32 17.57 -0.62 18.95
C THR A 32 18.79 -1.52 18.87
N PHE A 33 19.31 -1.80 17.68
CA PHE A 33 20.56 -2.55 17.56
C PHE A 33 21.74 -1.84 18.24
N LYS A 34 21.86 -0.52 18.05
CA LYS A 34 22.94 0.28 18.64
C LYS A 34 22.91 0.27 20.18
N HIS A 35 21.74 0.52 20.76
CA HIS A 35 21.59 0.80 22.19
C HIS A 35 21.34 -0.44 23.04
N ILE A 36 20.66 -1.46 22.53
CA ILE A 36 20.30 -2.67 23.29
C ILE A 36 20.83 -3.97 22.65
N LYS A 37 21.71 -3.85 21.64
CA LYS A 37 22.36 -4.99 20.93
C LYS A 37 21.38 -6.02 20.36
N LYS A 38 20.14 -5.59 20.11
CA LYS A 38 19.06 -6.40 19.55
C LYS A 38 18.31 -5.58 18.51
N LYS A 39 18.24 -6.08 17.27
CA LYS A 39 17.39 -5.49 16.21
C LYS A 39 15.94 -5.75 16.59
N ILE A 40 15.21 -4.71 16.95
CA ILE A 40 13.76 -4.76 17.15
C ILE A 40 13.10 -4.16 15.92
N THR A 41 12.16 -4.89 15.34
CA THR A 41 11.37 -4.48 14.19
C THR A 41 9.98 -4.02 14.62
N ALA A 42 9.29 -3.28 13.75
CA ALA A 42 7.95 -2.78 14.01
C ALA A 42 7.09 -2.80 12.74
N CYS A 43 5.78 -2.98 12.91
CA CYS A 43 4.80 -2.84 11.84
C CYS A 43 4.03 -1.55 12.03
N ALA A 44 3.56 -0.96 10.94
CA ALA A 44 2.80 0.28 10.98
C ALA A 44 1.51 0.19 10.16
N GLY A 45 0.46 0.84 10.67
CA GLY A 45 -0.80 1.06 9.97
C GLY A 45 -1.03 2.55 9.75
N ILE A 46 -1.44 2.95 8.54
CA ILE A 46 -1.70 4.35 8.20
C ILE A 46 -3.11 4.48 7.62
N SER A 47 -3.99 5.22 8.32
CA SER A 47 -5.30 5.62 7.79
C SER A 47 -5.22 7.04 7.22
N PHE A 48 -5.52 7.18 5.93
CA PHE A 48 -5.67 8.50 5.30
C PHE A 48 -7.13 8.90 5.31
N VAL A 49 -7.43 10.01 5.99
CA VAL A 49 -8.80 10.46 6.26
C VAL A 49 -8.97 11.93 5.89
N LYS A 50 -10.21 12.34 5.61
CA LYS A 50 -10.56 13.76 5.46
C LYS A 50 -10.50 14.46 6.81
N VAL A 51 -10.26 15.78 6.83
CA VAL A 51 -10.14 16.59 8.05
C VAL A 51 -11.34 16.45 9.00
N LYS A 52 -12.55 16.29 8.46
CA LYS A 52 -13.79 16.15 9.24
C LYS A 52 -14.12 14.70 9.64
N TYR A 53 -13.28 13.73 9.29
CA TYR A 53 -13.52 12.33 9.63
C TYR A 53 -13.32 12.11 11.14
N PRO A 54 -14.22 11.40 11.84
CA PRO A 54 -14.12 11.29 13.30
C PRO A 54 -12.82 10.60 13.73
N PHE A 55 -12.13 11.22 14.69
CA PHE A 55 -10.77 10.85 15.06
C PHE A 55 -10.62 9.41 15.59
N HIS A 56 -11.55 8.95 16.43
CA HIS A 56 -11.48 7.62 17.03
C HIS A 56 -11.57 6.51 15.97
N TYR A 57 -12.38 6.69 14.92
CA TYR A 57 -12.43 5.74 13.80
C TYR A 57 -11.17 5.76 12.94
N ALA A 58 -10.51 6.92 12.81
CA ALA A 58 -9.24 6.99 12.10
C ALA A 58 -8.15 6.19 12.82
N ILE A 59 -8.07 6.32 14.16
CA ILE A 59 -7.14 5.54 14.99
C ILE A 59 -7.48 4.06 14.92
N ASP A 60 -8.74 3.69 15.10
CA ASP A 60 -9.16 2.28 15.09
C ASP A 60 -8.78 1.62 13.76
N LEU A 61 -9.03 2.28 12.63
CA LEU A 61 -8.60 1.78 11.32
C LEU A 61 -7.07 1.66 11.22
N ALA A 62 -6.31 2.65 11.70
CA ALA A 62 -4.84 2.56 11.71
C ALA A 62 -4.34 1.37 12.53
N ASN A 63 -4.95 1.09 13.68
CA ASN A 63 -4.63 -0.07 14.52
C ASN A 63 -4.97 -1.40 13.84
N GLN A 64 -6.11 -1.47 13.14
CA GLN A 64 -6.51 -2.64 12.37
C GLN A 64 -5.55 -2.91 11.20
N LEU A 65 -5.13 -1.85 10.48
CA LEU A 65 -4.11 -1.94 9.42
C LEU A 65 -2.75 -2.40 9.98
N CYS A 66 -2.33 -1.87 11.14
CA CYS A 66 -1.11 -2.27 11.82
C CYS A 66 -1.16 -3.75 12.23
N THR A 67 -2.29 -4.20 12.79
CA THR A 67 -2.52 -5.59 13.18
C THR A 67 -2.48 -6.52 11.97
N TYR A 68 -3.08 -6.10 10.85
CA TYR A 68 -3.01 -6.83 9.58
C TYR A 68 -1.57 -6.94 9.07
N ALA A 69 -0.82 -5.84 9.05
CA ALA A 69 0.60 -5.82 8.65
C ALA A 69 1.43 -6.78 9.52
N LYS A 70 1.22 -6.76 10.85
CA LYS A 70 1.89 -7.63 11.83
C LYS A 70 1.56 -9.10 11.59
N LYS A 71 0.29 -9.42 11.29
CA LYS A 71 -0.15 -10.80 10.98
C LYS A 71 0.58 -11.33 9.74
N ILE A 72 0.53 -10.61 8.62
CA ILE A 72 1.17 -11.04 7.38
C ILE A 72 2.70 -11.12 7.54
N SER A 73 3.31 -10.18 8.26
CA SER A 73 4.76 -10.20 8.51
C SER A 73 5.20 -11.44 9.30
N LYS A 74 4.41 -11.87 10.29
CA LYS A 74 4.65 -13.12 11.03
C LYS A 74 4.47 -14.36 10.15
N GLU A 75 3.44 -14.40 9.31
CA GLU A 75 3.23 -15.50 8.36
C GLU A 75 4.42 -15.62 7.39
N LYS A 76 4.90 -14.50 6.84
CA LYS A 76 6.06 -14.47 5.93
C LYS A 76 7.38 -14.79 6.63
N TYR A 77 7.54 -14.38 7.89
CA TYR A 77 8.67 -14.79 8.72
C TYR A 77 8.78 -16.32 8.81
N ILE A 78 7.67 -17.01 9.12
CA ILE A 78 7.64 -18.47 9.22
C ILE A 78 7.88 -19.12 7.85
N GLN A 79 7.14 -18.68 6.82
CA GLN A 79 7.20 -19.26 5.48
C GLN A 79 8.59 -19.14 4.84
N ASN A 80 9.29 -18.03 5.07
CA ASN A 80 10.61 -17.77 4.47
C ASN A 80 11.77 -18.06 5.43
N LYS A 81 11.51 -18.61 6.63
CA LYS A 81 12.52 -18.93 7.66
C LYS A 81 13.46 -17.76 7.95
N LEU A 82 12.90 -16.56 8.09
CA LEU A 82 13.69 -15.35 8.33
C LEU A 82 14.25 -15.35 9.76
N ALA A 83 15.31 -14.58 10.01
CA ALA A 83 15.90 -14.46 11.35
C ALA A 83 15.03 -13.63 12.31
N TYR A 84 14.19 -12.74 11.79
CA TYR A 84 13.30 -11.87 12.55
C TYR A 84 12.07 -11.50 11.73
N VAL A 85 10.98 -11.13 12.41
CA VAL A 85 9.78 -10.61 11.75
C VAL A 85 10.12 -9.28 11.08
N PRO A 86 9.96 -9.13 9.76
CA PRO A 86 10.36 -7.93 9.05
C PRO A 86 9.40 -6.76 9.33
N SER A 87 9.94 -5.53 9.30
CA SER A 87 9.11 -4.33 9.39
C SER A 87 8.31 -4.11 8.11
N SER A 88 7.05 -3.71 8.26
CA SER A 88 6.15 -3.47 7.13
C SER A 88 5.12 -2.38 7.42
N ILE A 89 4.59 -1.79 6.35
CA ILE A 89 3.57 -0.76 6.38
C ILE A 89 2.32 -1.26 5.64
N MET A 90 1.17 -1.14 6.28
CA MET A 90 -0.12 -1.21 5.61
C MET A 90 -0.78 0.16 5.68
N PHE A 91 -1.44 0.58 4.60
CA PHE A 91 -2.18 1.82 4.59
C PHE A 91 -3.51 1.68 3.85
N HIS A 92 -4.44 2.57 4.14
CA HIS A 92 -5.67 2.68 3.38
C HIS A 92 -6.14 4.14 3.35
N LYS A 93 -6.63 4.57 2.19
CA LYS A 93 -7.25 5.88 2.01
C LYS A 93 -8.76 5.73 2.04
N ILE A 94 -9.39 6.27 3.09
CA ILE A 94 -10.84 6.25 3.22
C ILE A 94 -11.45 7.11 2.11
N GLN A 95 -12.25 6.48 1.26
CA GLN A 95 -12.94 7.15 0.14
C GLN A 95 -14.37 7.52 0.50
N SER A 96 -15.04 6.65 1.27
CA SER A 96 -16.44 6.78 1.63
C SER A 96 -16.64 7.58 2.94
N SER A 97 -17.88 8.00 3.19
CA SER A 97 -18.26 8.57 4.48
C SER A 97 -18.62 7.50 5.52
N PHE A 98 -18.52 6.21 5.14
CA PHE A 98 -18.89 5.11 6.01
C PHE A 98 -17.82 4.84 7.05
N ILE A 99 -18.29 4.46 8.23
CA ILE A 99 -17.47 4.02 9.33
C ILE A 99 -17.54 2.49 9.34
N GLU A 100 -16.43 1.84 8.99
CA GLU A 100 -16.39 0.39 8.82
C GLU A 100 -15.06 -0.17 9.33
N SER A 101 -15.08 -1.47 9.65
CA SER A 101 -13.85 -2.20 9.96
C SER A 101 -13.01 -2.43 8.70
N PHE A 102 -11.70 -2.62 8.87
CA PHE A 102 -10.81 -2.98 7.77
C PHE A 102 -11.22 -4.29 7.07
N SER A 103 -11.80 -5.25 7.81
CA SER A 103 -12.35 -6.46 7.21
C SER A 103 -13.53 -6.21 6.28
N ASP A 104 -14.40 -5.25 6.61
CA ASP A 104 -15.56 -4.89 5.79
C ASP A 104 -15.12 -4.09 4.56
N ILE A 105 -14.21 -3.13 4.74
CA ILE A 105 -13.54 -2.40 3.65
C ILE A 105 -12.91 -3.39 2.67
N LYS A 106 -12.21 -4.41 3.18
CA LYS A 106 -11.56 -5.41 2.32
C LYS A 106 -12.57 -6.19 1.46
N LYS A 107 -13.71 -6.56 2.03
CA LYS A 107 -14.76 -7.31 1.31
C LYS A 107 -15.49 -6.42 0.30
N ARG A 108 -15.80 -5.18 0.66
CA ARG A 108 -16.66 -4.28 -0.11
C ARG A 108 -15.89 -3.49 -1.17
N GLU A 109 -14.71 -2.98 -0.82
CA GLU A 109 -13.96 -2.04 -1.66
C GLU A 109 -12.69 -2.65 -2.24
N LEU A 110 -11.97 -3.48 -1.46
CA LEU A 110 -10.68 -4.02 -1.90
C LEU A 110 -10.79 -5.39 -2.58
N LYS A 111 -11.99 -5.80 -2.97
CA LYS A 111 -12.19 -7.03 -3.73
C LYS A 111 -13.19 -6.82 -4.85
N ALA A 112 -12.73 -7.03 -6.06
CA ALA A 112 -13.54 -7.01 -7.27
C ALA A 112 -14.12 -8.40 -7.52
N ASP A 113 -15.30 -8.69 -6.97
CA ASP A 113 -15.91 -10.02 -7.04
C ASP A 113 -16.18 -10.49 -8.47
N ALA A 114 -16.58 -9.60 -9.39
CA ALA A 114 -16.86 -9.95 -10.78
C ALA A 114 -15.62 -10.49 -11.53
N SER A 115 -14.43 -10.00 -11.18
CA SER A 115 -13.16 -10.41 -11.80
C SER A 115 -12.30 -11.29 -10.89
N ASN A 116 -12.72 -11.49 -9.64
CA ASN A 116 -11.99 -12.15 -8.56
C ASN A 116 -10.59 -11.55 -8.30
N VAL A 117 -10.47 -10.22 -8.33
CA VAL A 117 -9.20 -9.49 -8.10
C VAL A 117 -9.21 -8.81 -6.73
N ASP A 118 -8.14 -8.99 -5.95
CA ASP A 118 -7.90 -8.39 -4.64
C ASP A 118 -7.02 -7.14 -4.80
N PHE A 119 -7.53 -5.99 -4.36
CA PHE A 119 -6.85 -4.69 -4.37
C PHE A 119 -6.06 -4.43 -3.11
N CYS A 120 -6.14 -5.31 -2.11
CA CYS A 120 -5.26 -5.28 -0.93
C CYS A 120 -3.90 -5.90 -1.30
N PHE A 121 -3.04 -5.12 -1.95
CA PHE A 121 -1.73 -5.58 -2.40
C PHE A 121 -0.72 -5.67 -1.25
N GLY A 122 -0.75 -4.69 -0.34
CA GLY A 122 0.10 -4.66 0.86
C GLY A 122 -0.14 -5.82 1.85
N PRO A 123 0.64 -5.88 2.94
CA PRO A 123 1.56 -4.83 3.41
C PRO A 123 2.85 -4.73 2.60
N TYR A 124 3.50 -3.57 2.70
CA TYR A 124 4.76 -3.25 2.04
C TYR A 124 5.93 -3.35 3.01
N PHE A 125 6.89 -4.24 2.72
CA PHE A 125 8.08 -4.44 3.54
C PHE A 125 9.10 -3.33 3.32
N ILE A 126 9.80 -2.93 4.39
CA ILE A 126 10.82 -1.88 4.35
C ILE A 126 12.12 -2.37 3.71
N GLU A 127 12.49 -3.61 4.00
CA GLU A 127 13.65 -4.29 3.43
C GLU A 127 13.19 -5.33 2.40
N LYS A 128 13.99 -5.55 1.37
CA LYS A 128 13.74 -6.61 0.38
C LYS A 128 14.09 -7.96 1.00
N ILE A 129 13.07 -8.82 1.13
CA ILE A 129 13.22 -10.18 1.66
C ILE A 129 13.47 -11.17 0.52
N ASN A 130 12.61 -11.13 -0.51
CA ASN A 130 12.71 -11.92 -1.73
C ASN A 130 12.03 -11.15 -2.89
N SER A 131 11.98 -11.73 -4.09
CA SER A 131 11.36 -11.11 -5.28
C SER A 131 9.84 -10.99 -5.22
N ASP A 132 9.18 -11.81 -4.41
CA ASP A 132 7.73 -12.03 -4.48
C ASP A 132 6.95 -11.21 -3.45
N LEU A 133 7.66 -10.65 -2.46
CA LEU A 133 7.05 -9.84 -1.41
C LEU A 133 7.01 -8.35 -1.78
N PRO A 134 5.85 -7.67 -1.63
CA PRO A 134 5.73 -6.25 -1.92
C PRO A 134 6.68 -5.42 -1.07
N THR A 135 7.51 -4.59 -1.69
CA THR A 135 8.35 -3.63 -0.97
C THR A 135 7.80 -2.22 -1.10
N LEU A 136 8.07 -1.39 -0.11
CA LEU A 136 7.69 0.02 -0.17
C LEU A 136 8.44 0.76 -1.29
N GLU A 137 9.68 0.34 -1.57
CA GLU A 137 10.47 0.84 -2.69
C GLU A 137 9.79 0.56 -4.04
N HIS A 138 9.27 -0.65 -4.22
CA HIS A 138 8.54 -1.00 -5.44
C HIS A 138 7.25 -0.16 -5.57
N LEU A 139 6.47 0.00 -4.50
CA LEU A 139 5.31 0.90 -4.54
C LEU A 139 5.70 2.32 -4.97
N CYS A 140 6.76 2.87 -4.38
CA CYS A 140 7.23 4.21 -4.75
C CYS A 140 7.69 4.29 -6.20
N SER A 141 8.31 3.25 -6.76
CA SER A 141 8.67 3.24 -8.18
C SER A 141 7.42 3.27 -9.05
N VAL A 142 6.40 2.46 -8.75
CA VAL A 142 5.11 2.50 -9.50
C VAL A 142 4.48 3.88 -9.41
N VAL A 143 4.45 4.49 -8.23
CA VAL A 143 3.86 5.82 -8.02
C VAL A 143 4.60 6.89 -8.82
N ASN A 144 5.93 6.78 -8.92
CA ASN A 144 6.73 7.72 -9.71
C ASN A 144 6.46 7.58 -11.22
N GLU A 145 6.27 6.37 -11.72
CA GLU A 145 5.81 6.16 -13.11
C GLU A 145 4.45 6.79 -13.34
N CYS A 146 3.51 6.61 -12.40
CA CYS A 146 2.18 7.20 -12.49
C CYS A 146 2.14 8.74 -12.42
N LYS A 147 3.25 9.40 -12.02
CA LYS A 147 3.38 10.87 -12.06
C LYS A 147 3.70 11.40 -13.46
N ASN A 148 4.19 10.54 -14.37
CA ASN A 148 4.40 10.94 -15.75
C ASN A 148 3.03 11.24 -16.39
N ASP A 149 2.88 12.42 -17.01
CA ASP A 149 1.63 12.86 -17.62
C ASP A 149 1.18 11.92 -18.77
N ASP A 150 2.13 11.25 -19.43
CA ASP A 150 1.87 10.26 -20.48
C ASP A 150 1.44 8.90 -19.92
N PHE A 151 1.63 8.66 -18.61
CA PHE A 151 1.26 7.37 -18.01
C PHE A 151 -0.28 7.25 -17.95
N PRO A 152 -0.87 6.09 -18.31
CA PRO A 152 -2.32 5.94 -18.45
C PRO A 152 -3.08 5.83 -17.11
N SER A 153 -2.71 6.62 -16.11
CA SER A 153 -3.31 6.66 -14.77
C SER A 153 -4.84 6.78 -14.80
N THR A 154 -5.42 7.60 -15.70
CA THR A 154 -6.87 7.76 -15.84
C THR A 154 -7.54 6.48 -16.35
N SER A 155 -6.98 5.87 -17.40
CA SER A 155 -7.50 4.62 -17.96
C SER A 155 -7.37 3.46 -16.96
N LEU A 156 -6.30 3.45 -16.16
CA LEU A 156 -6.12 2.46 -15.09
C LEU A 156 -7.17 2.61 -13.97
N ARG A 157 -7.62 3.83 -13.64
CA ARG A 157 -8.75 4.01 -12.71
C ARG A 157 -10.04 3.43 -13.29
N GLN A 158 -10.31 3.68 -14.57
CA GLN A 158 -11.47 3.10 -15.26
C GLN A 158 -11.41 1.57 -15.28
N TRP A 159 -10.22 1.02 -15.52
CA TRP A 159 -9.99 -0.43 -15.45
C TRP A 159 -10.27 -1.00 -14.06
N LEU A 160 -9.81 -0.35 -12.98
CA LEU A 160 -10.13 -0.77 -11.61
C LEU A 160 -11.65 -0.77 -11.35
N SER A 161 -12.38 0.21 -11.87
CA SER A 161 -13.85 0.23 -11.77
C SER A 161 -14.49 -0.91 -12.55
N GLU A 162 -14.08 -1.13 -13.81
CA GLU A 162 -14.61 -2.22 -14.64
C GLU A 162 -14.31 -3.61 -14.05
N LEU A 163 -13.22 -3.79 -13.29
CA LEU A 163 -12.95 -5.05 -12.59
C LEU A 163 -14.06 -5.41 -11.59
N HIS A 164 -14.68 -4.43 -10.93
CA HIS A 164 -15.83 -4.66 -10.05
C HIS A 164 -17.10 -5.02 -10.82
N ASP A 165 -17.26 -4.51 -12.04
CA ASP A 165 -18.52 -4.60 -12.79
C ASP A 165 -18.55 -5.79 -13.75
N ASN A 166 -17.51 -5.96 -14.58
CA ASN A 166 -17.51 -6.94 -15.66
C ASN A 166 -16.09 -7.34 -16.12
N LYS A 167 -15.70 -8.57 -15.78
CA LYS A 167 -14.40 -9.15 -16.15
C LYS A 167 -14.06 -9.05 -17.64
N ASN A 168 -15.02 -9.31 -18.52
CA ASN A 168 -14.77 -9.29 -19.97
C ASN A 168 -14.54 -7.87 -20.50
N ARG A 169 -15.24 -6.87 -19.95
CA ARG A 169 -15.00 -5.46 -20.28
C ARG A 169 -13.66 -4.99 -19.72
N ALA A 170 -13.33 -5.35 -18.49
CA ALA A 170 -12.04 -5.05 -17.87
C ALA A 170 -10.87 -5.63 -18.70
N GLN A 171 -11.01 -6.87 -19.19
CA GLN A 171 -10.00 -7.50 -20.07
C GLN A 171 -9.80 -6.72 -21.38
N ARG A 172 -10.88 -6.38 -22.09
CA ARG A 172 -10.79 -5.59 -23.32
C ARG A 172 -10.22 -4.19 -23.10
N LEU A 173 -10.57 -3.57 -21.96
CA LEU A 173 -10.03 -2.26 -21.60
C LEU A 173 -8.54 -2.35 -21.31
N TRP A 174 -8.07 -3.41 -20.64
CA TRP A 174 -6.65 -3.65 -20.42
C TRP A 174 -5.88 -3.79 -21.73
N GLU A 175 -6.37 -4.61 -22.66
CA GLU A 175 -5.76 -4.80 -23.99
C GLU A 175 -5.65 -3.47 -24.75
N ARG A 176 -6.70 -2.66 -24.71
CA ARG A 176 -6.68 -1.31 -25.30
C ARG A 176 -5.68 -0.38 -24.62
N ILE A 177 -5.55 -0.43 -23.29
CA ILE A 177 -4.57 0.40 -22.56
C ILE A 177 -3.16 0.05 -23.03
N ILE A 178 -2.83 -1.24 -23.14
CA ILE A 178 -1.52 -1.68 -23.63
C ILE A 178 -1.30 -1.20 -25.08
N GLN A 179 -2.27 -1.41 -25.96
CA GLN A 179 -2.17 -1.05 -27.38
C GLN A 179 -1.92 0.45 -27.60
N VAL A 180 -2.56 1.33 -26.82
CA VAL A 180 -2.40 2.79 -26.97
C VAL A 180 -1.13 3.30 -26.28
N ASN A 181 -0.56 2.52 -25.36
CA ASN A 181 0.54 2.93 -24.49
C ASN A 181 1.73 1.96 -24.63
N GLU A 182 2.13 1.63 -25.86
CA GLU A 182 3.19 0.64 -26.16
C GLU A 182 4.50 0.93 -25.40
N ASN A 183 4.86 2.21 -25.24
CA ASN A 183 6.03 2.64 -24.47
C ASN A 183 6.02 2.17 -23.01
N PHE A 184 4.83 1.91 -22.46
CA PHE A 184 4.61 1.44 -21.09
C PHE A 184 4.22 -0.05 -21.02
N GLU A 185 4.17 -0.78 -22.13
CA GLU A 185 3.70 -2.17 -22.17
C GLU A 185 4.47 -3.06 -21.17
N LYS A 186 5.81 -2.98 -21.20
CA LYS A 186 6.68 -3.80 -20.35
C LYS A 186 6.44 -3.55 -18.86
N ILE A 187 6.14 -2.31 -18.47
CA ILE A 187 5.95 -1.94 -17.07
C ILE A 187 4.52 -2.23 -16.61
N LEU A 188 3.52 -1.94 -17.43
CA LEU A 188 2.11 -2.26 -17.16
C LEU A 188 1.89 -3.76 -17.04
N SER A 189 2.55 -4.57 -17.88
CA SER A 189 2.49 -6.03 -17.80
C SER A 189 2.99 -6.60 -16.48
N GLN A 190 3.90 -5.89 -15.78
CA GLN A 190 4.36 -6.29 -14.44
C GLN A 190 3.33 -5.97 -13.35
N TYR A 191 2.43 -5.01 -13.59
CA TYR A 191 1.42 -4.54 -12.64
C TYR A 191 0.06 -5.20 -12.83
N HIS A 192 -0.14 -5.88 -13.98
CA HIS A 192 -1.30 -6.72 -14.20
C HIS A 192 -1.35 -7.84 -13.17
N TYR A 193 -2.57 -8.19 -12.72
CA TYR A 193 -2.73 -9.36 -11.86
C TYR A 193 -2.41 -10.63 -12.66
N LYS A 194 -1.81 -11.62 -12.01
CA LYS A 194 -1.52 -12.92 -12.64
C LYS A 194 -2.62 -13.91 -12.23
N GLU A 195 -2.92 -14.91 -13.05
CA GLU A 195 -3.94 -15.92 -12.71
C GLU A 195 -3.63 -16.65 -11.37
N ASN A 196 -2.35 -16.80 -11.04
CA ASN A 196 -1.90 -17.44 -9.80
C ASN A 196 -1.86 -16.47 -8.59
N ASN A 197 -1.94 -15.17 -8.84
CA ASN A 197 -1.94 -14.13 -7.82
C ASN A 197 -2.83 -12.98 -8.32
N ASN A 198 -4.14 -13.13 -8.06
CA ASN A 198 -5.19 -12.20 -8.48
C ASN A 198 -5.12 -10.88 -7.71
N LYS A 199 -3.94 -10.26 -7.63
CA LYS A 199 -3.68 -9.01 -6.94
C LYS A 199 -3.04 -8.02 -7.89
N THR A 200 -3.40 -6.75 -7.76
CA THR A 200 -2.77 -5.67 -8.50
C THR A 200 -2.34 -4.55 -7.57
N ILE A 201 -1.13 -4.02 -7.81
CA ILE A 201 -0.55 -2.90 -7.07
C ILE A 201 -1.17 -1.56 -7.51
N ILE A 202 -1.87 -1.53 -8.64
CA ILE A 202 -2.36 -0.31 -9.29
C ILE A 202 -3.31 0.47 -8.36
N TYR A 203 -4.18 -0.22 -7.62
CA TYR A 203 -5.09 0.43 -6.67
C TYR A 203 -4.33 1.23 -5.60
N ASP A 204 -3.34 0.59 -4.95
CA ASP A 204 -2.54 1.20 -3.90
C ASP A 204 -1.67 2.34 -4.44
N ALA A 205 -1.07 2.16 -5.63
CA ALA A 205 -0.26 3.17 -6.28
C ALA A 205 -1.08 4.43 -6.65
N LEU A 206 -2.25 4.25 -7.25
CA LEU A 206 -3.14 5.36 -7.63
C LEU A 206 -3.79 6.04 -6.42
N SER A 207 -4.02 5.29 -5.34
CA SER A 207 -4.47 5.81 -4.05
C SER A 207 -3.38 6.67 -3.41
N TYR A 208 -2.14 6.18 -3.36
CA TYR A 208 -1.02 6.94 -2.81
C TYR A 208 -0.69 8.17 -3.68
N LEU A 209 -0.67 8.04 -5.01
CA LEU A 209 -0.47 9.17 -5.93
C LEU A 209 -1.43 10.33 -5.63
N SER A 210 -2.70 10.03 -5.30
CA SER A 210 -3.71 11.06 -5.01
C SER A 210 -3.48 11.81 -3.69
N LEU A 211 -2.56 11.34 -2.84
CA LEU A 211 -2.17 11.96 -1.56
C LEU A 211 -0.88 12.77 -1.69
N CYS A 212 -0.08 12.48 -2.72
CA CYS A 212 1.12 13.23 -3.07
C CYS A 212 0.73 14.59 -3.66
N SER A 213 1.22 15.69 -3.08
CA SER A 213 1.07 17.01 -3.69
C SER A 213 1.78 17.08 -5.05
N LYS A 214 1.23 17.85 -6.00
CA LYS A 214 1.85 18.11 -7.33
C LYS A 214 3.22 18.82 -7.23
N GLY A 215 3.62 19.32 -6.07
CA GLY A 215 4.95 19.81 -5.79
C GLY A 215 5.77 18.78 -5.01
N GLY A 216 6.77 18.20 -5.69
CA GLY A 216 7.99 17.62 -5.13
C GLY A 216 7.83 16.68 -3.93
N ILE A 217 7.73 15.38 -4.19
CA ILE A 217 8.34 14.43 -3.26
C ILE A 217 9.76 14.23 -3.77
N GLU A 218 10.72 14.82 -3.08
CA GLU A 218 12.08 14.28 -3.03
C GLU A 218 11.99 12.90 -2.39
N CYS A 219 11.55 11.92 -3.17
CA CYS A 219 11.79 10.53 -2.84
C CYS A 219 13.29 10.36 -3.04
N LEU A 220 14.00 10.11 -1.94
CA LEU A 220 15.39 9.68 -1.87
C LEU A 220 16.40 10.83 -1.75
N ASN A 221 16.66 11.21 -0.50
CA ASN A 221 18.03 11.25 0.03
C ASN A 221 18.04 10.51 1.37
#